data_AF-A0AAV9XFS9-F1
#
_entry.id   AF-A0AAV9XFS9-F1
#
_cell.length_a   1.000
_cell.length_b   1.000
_cell.length_c   1.000
_cell.angle_alpha   90.00
_cell.angle_beta   90.00
_cell.angle_gamma   90.00
#
_symmetry.space_group_name_H-M   'P 1'
#
loop_
_entity.id
_entity.type
_entity.pdbx_description
1 polymer ?
#
loop_
_entity_poly.entity_id
_entity_poly.type
_entity_poly.pdbx_seq_one_letter_code
_entity_poly.pdbx_strand_id
1 'polypeptide(L)'
;MKFPKEYPGKAPTVNALTTNGGRCRFNPNIYAGGKVCLSILGTWRGERGEEWSSAQGLESILISIQSLMSSNPYENEPGYEAANTPHDKDNQKAYVLKIRHETLRISIIQRLEEYIGLKPDGTYIVRQAEEGEGSESDPQYVEEGGVYFFEPFKDLCKRKFLWYYDTYLASIEAEKEKVTENQVFVRMPFEMSGGNSMGNTMDGKFGYNELDRRIKNIRKALDEEAMKWGPEGMLSLKNEEGVAANLQRQFEQTKNYFKENDSVPLDLDLEDKNPFIWQVHYFGRPMTNLDGGLFNFTLRFSVRFPEEQPRVQFNTPMFHHKINKDGIPAYFPRKPEDVRSHIEGVVNVLEEEDPAYDPRTQINIDASKLYWGTKEERREYNKQFRRAVQRSIEYA
;
A
#
# COMPACT_ATOMS: atom_id res chain seq x y z
N MET A 1 2.71 -12.82 14.81
CA MET A 1 3.08 -12.65 16.24
C MET A 1 2.41 -13.76 17.04
N LYS A 2 3.09 -14.35 18.04
CA LYS A 2 2.51 -15.41 18.89
C LYS A 2 2.62 -15.02 20.36
N PHE A 3 1.48 -14.97 21.05
CA PHE A 3 1.40 -14.64 22.48
C PHE A 3 1.54 -15.90 23.34
N PRO A 4 2.46 -15.95 24.32
CA PRO A 4 2.60 -17.09 25.22
C PRO A 4 1.45 -17.15 26.23
N LYS A 5 1.29 -18.30 26.92
CA LYS A 5 0.27 -18.46 27.98
C LYS A 5 0.49 -17.51 29.15
N GLU A 6 1.72 -17.10 29.38
CA GLU A 6 2.13 -16.18 30.44
C GLU A 6 2.03 -14.71 30.05
N TYR A 7 1.48 -14.37 28.87
CA TYR A 7 1.23 -12.97 28.51
C TYR A 7 0.21 -12.34 29.48
N PRO A 8 0.41 -11.09 29.96
CA PRO A 8 1.47 -10.13 29.60
C PRO A 8 2.73 -10.21 30.50
N GLY A 9 2.87 -11.22 31.35
CA GLY A 9 4.08 -11.44 32.16
C GLY A 9 5.33 -11.79 31.33
N LYS A 10 5.16 -12.39 30.14
CA LYS A 10 6.21 -12.59 29.14
C LYS A 10 5.87 -11.92 27.81
N ALA A 11 6.89 -11.40 27.13
CA ALA A 11 6.75 -10.80 25.80
C ALA A 11 6.22 -11.81 24.77
N PRO A 12 5.45 -11.37 23.76
CA PRO A 12 5.12 -12.19 22.62
C PRO A 12 6.35 -12.45 21.76
N THR A 13 6.30 -13.53 20.96
CA THR A 13 7.32 -13.81 19.95
C THR A 13 6.93 -13.21 18.60
N VAL A 14 7.90 -12.57 17.95
CA VAL A 14 7.73 -11.90 16.65
C VAL A 14 8.67 -12.52 15.63
N ASN A 15 8.13 -12.82 14.45
CA ASN A 15 8.90 -13.31 13.31
C ASN A 15 8.51 -12.49 12.07
N ALA A 16 9.51 -11.95 11.37
CA ALA A 16 9.33 -11.34 10.07
C ALA A 16 9.16 -12.43 9.02
N LEU A 17 8.09 -12.33 8.22
CA LEU A 17 7.76 -13.32 7.19
C LEU A 17 8.35 -12.95 5.82
N THR A 18 8.43 -11.65 5.53
CA THR A 18 8.98 -11.14 4.28
C THR A 18 10.51 -11.16 4.36
N THR A 19 11.14 -12.31 4.09
CA THR A 19 12.61 -12.48 4.14
C THR A 19 13.19 -13.20 2.93
N ASN A 20 12.41 -13.34 1.85
CA ASN A 20 12.80 -14.05 0.63
C ASN A 20 13.28 -15.50 0.93
N GLY A 21 12.53 -16.20 1.78
CA GLY A 21 12.83 -17.58 2.17
C GLY A 21 14.12 -17.71 2.98
N GLY A 22 14.41 -16.77 3.88
CA GLY A 22 15.61 -16.84 4.71
C GLY A 22 16.87 -16.19 4.13
N ARG A 23 16.76 -15.46 3.00
CA ARG A 23 17.91 -14.96 2.22
C ARG A 23 18.11 -13.45 2.28
N CYS A 24 17.14 -12.71 2.81
CA CYS A 24 17.16 -11.25 2.83
C CYS A 24 17.15 -10.73 4.27
N ARG A 25 18.27 -10.15 4.70
CA ARG A 25 18.40 -9.41 5.96
C ARG A 25 18.01 -7.95 5.75
N PHE A 26 16.77 -7.58 6.06
CA PHE A 26 16.24 -6.23 5.83
C PHE A 26 16.80 -5.16 6.76
N ASN A 27 17.30 -5.55 7.93
CA ASN A 27 17.81 -4.62 8.93
C ASN A 27 18.79 -5.37 9.84
N PRO A 28 19.77 -4.70 10.49
CA PRO A 28 20.59 -5.35 11.49
C PRO A 28 19.78 -6.11 12.55
N ASN A 29 18.64 -5.56 12.95
CA ASN A 29 17.71 -6.12 13.92
C ASN A 29 16.62 -7.03 13.31
N ILE A 30 16.58 -7.22 11.98
CA ILE A 30 15.63 -8.12 11.29
C ILE A 30 16.43 -9.11 10.46
N TYR A 31 16.67 -10.27 11.06
CA TYR A 31 17.56 -11.28 10.54
C TYR A 31 16.96 -11.94 9.30
N ALA A 32 17.81 -12.52 8.45
CA ALA A 32 17.36 -13.23 7.26
C ALA A 32 16.39 -14.38 7.61
N GLY A 33 16.62 -15.08 8.72
CA GLY A 33 15.71 -16.12 9.24
C GLY A 33 14.39 -15.60 9.86
N GLY A 34 14.15 -14.29 9.86
CA GLY A 34 12.92 -13.65 10.35
C GLY A 34 12.97 -13.20 11.81
N LYS A 35 14.00 -13.58 12.58
CA LYS A 35 14.14 -13.15 13.98
C LYS A 35 14.21 -11.62 14.06
N VAL A 36 13.35 -11.04 14.91
CA VAL A 36 13.33 -9.61 15.23
C VAL A 36 14.02 -9.37 16.57
N CYS A 37 14.98 -8.46 16.59
CA CYS A 37 15.83 -8.13 17.73
C CYS A 37 15.42 -6.79 18.35
N LEU A 38 14.69 -6.83 19.47
CA LEU A 38 14.26 -5.68 20.24
C LEU A 38 14.41 -5.96 21.75
N SER A 39 14.79 -4.95 22.53
CA SER A 39 14.94 -5.06 23.99
C SER A 39 13.60 -5.42 24.65
N ILE A 40 12.52 -4.78 24.20
CA ILE A 40 11.15 -5.06 24.66
C ILE A 40 10.65 -6.47 24.31
N LEU A 41 11.33 -7.19 23.41
CA LEU A 41 11.01 -8.58 23.09
C LEU A 41 11.95 -9.56 23.81
N GLY A 42 12.91 -9.07 24.60
CA GLY A 42 13.96 -9.88 25.22
C GLY A 42 14.91 -10.53 24.21
N THR A 43 14.91 -10.06 22.95
CA THR A 43 15.77 -10.58 21.87
C THR A 43 16.97 -9.69 21.59
N TRP A 44 17.09 -8.58 22.32
CA TRP A 44 18.20 -7.63 22.27
C TRP A 44 18.55 -7.13 23.68
N ARG A 45 19.75 -6.58 23.86
CA ARG A 45 20.15 -5.95 25.14
C ARG A 45 19.38 -4.64 25.30
N GLY A 46 18.86 -4.38 26.50
CA GLY A 46 18.24 -3.10 26.85
C GLY A 46 18.78 -2.58 28.18
N GLU A 47 18.65 -1.27 28.38
CA GLU A 47 18.88 -0.67 29.69
C GLU A 47 17.70 -0.94 30.64
N ARG A 48 17.89 -0.64 31.92
CA ARG A 48 16.86 -0.83 32.94
C ARG A 48 15.65 0.04 32.61
N GLY A 49 14.55 -0.59 32.22
CA GLY A 49 13.31 0.08 31.80
C GLY A 49 13.01 -0.03 30.30
N GLU A 50 13.96 -0.49 29.49
CA GLU A 50 13.78 -0.72 28.05
C GLU A 50 13.41 -2.18 27.70
N GLU A 51 13.43 -3.06 28.69
CA GLU A 51 13.04 -4.45 28.58
C GLU A 51 11.51 -4.62 28.65
N TRP A 52 11.03 -5.82 28.33
CA TRP A 52 9.60 -6.14 28.43
C TRP A 52 9.04 -5.83 29.82
N SER A 53 7.91 -5.13 29.85
CA SER A 53 7.06 -5.02 31.03
C SER A 53 5.62 -5.24 30.63
N SER A 54 4.78 -5.68 31.58
CA SER A 54 3.35 -5.91 31.34
C SER A 54 2.55 -4.65 31.02
N ALA A 55 3.17 -3.46 31.12
CA ALA A 55 2.60 -2.20 30.66
C ALA A 55 2.72 -2.01 29.14
N GLN A 56 3.62 -2.75 28.49
CA GLN A 56 3.78 -2.76 27.03
C GLN A 56 2.67 -3.58 26.37
N GLY A 57 2.30 -3.21 25.15
CA GLY A 57 1.23 -3.86 24.39
C GLY A 57 1.63 -4.10 22.94
N LEU A 58 0.66 -4.57 22.14
CA LEU A 58 0.87 -4.79 20.71
C LEU A 58 1.31 -3.50 19.99
N GLU A 59 0.69 -2.37 20.32
CA GLU A 59 0.98 -1.08 19.70
C GLU A 59 2.44 -0.67 19.89
N SER A 60 2.96 -0.73 21.12
CA SER A 60 4.35 -0.35 21.39
C SER A 60 5.37 -1.26 20.72
N ILE A 61 5.05 -2.56 20.57
CA ILE A 61 5.86 -3.50 19.78
C ILE A 61 5.87 -3.09 18.31
N LEU A 62 4.70 -2.80 17.72
CA LEU A 62 4.60 -2.43 16.30
C LEU A 62 5.31 -1.10 16.02
N ILE A 63 5.16 -0.11 16.90
CA ILE A 63 5.89 1.16 16.81
C ILE A 63 7.39 0.93 16.90
N SER A 64 7.85 0.07 17.82
CA SER A 64 9.28 -0.23 17.97
C SER A 64 9.86 -0.90 16.71
N ILE A 65 9.12 -1.82 16.09
CA ILE A 65 9.51 -2.44 14.82
C ILE A 65 9.56 -1.38 13.71
N GLN A 66 8.59 -0.48 13.66
CA GLN A 66 8.57 0.60 12.69
C GLN A 66 9.78 1.53 12.84
N SER A 67 10.16 1.87 14.08
CA SER A 67 11.32 2.72 14.36
C SER A 67 12.66 2.11 13.91
N LEU A 68 12.75 0.78 13.77
CA LEU A 68 13.94 0.14 13.19
C LEU A 68 14.11 0.46 11.70
N MET A 69 13.02 0.82 11.00
CA MET A 69 13.04 1.16 9.57
C MET A 69 13.47 2.63 9.36
N SER A 70 14.69 2.95 9.82
CA SER A 70 15.28 4.29 9.72
C SER A 70 15.79 4.61 8.31
N SER A 71 16.12 5.88 8.08
CA SER A 71 16.75 6.33 6.84
C SER A 71 18.17 5.78 6.64
N ASN A 72 18.84 5.43 7.75
CA ASN A 72 20.17 4.83 7.76
C ASN A 72 20.18 3.56 8.63
N PRO A 73 19.71 2.41 8.11
CA PRO A 73 19.63 1.18 8.89
C PRO A 73 21.00 0.58 9.24
N TYR A 74 22.11 1.14 8.75
CA TYR A 74 23.47 0.72 9.11
C TYR A 74 23.79 1.04 10.57
N GLU A 75 23.30 2.18 11.08
CA GLU A 75 23.52 2.64 12.47
C GLU A 75 22.83 1.75 13.51
N ASN A 76 21.89 0.92 13.07
CA ASN A 76 21.21 -0.04 13.94
C ASN A 76 22.12 -1.23 14.33
N GLU A 77 23.26 -1.42 13.66
CA GLU A 77 24.21 -2.47 14.05
C GLU A 77 25.01 -2.01 15.29
N PRO A 78 25.19 -2.87 16.30
CA PRO A 78 25.88 -2.50 17.53
C PRO A 78 27.35 -2.19 17.28
N GLY A 79 27.82 -1.11 17.88
CA GLY A 79 29.17 -0.58 17.66
C GLY A 79 29.30 0.27 16.40
N TYR A 80 28.22 0.49 15.65
CA TYR A 80 28.17 1.36 14.46
C TYR A 80 27.29 2.60 14.66
N GLU A 81 26.80 2.86 15.87
CA GLU A 81 25.89 3.97 16.19
C GLU A 81 26.52 5.35 15.93
N ALA A 82 27.83 5.46 16.15
CA ALA A 82 28.63 6.68 15.92
C ALA A 82 29.61 6.53 14.73
N ALA A 83 29.39 5.54 13.86
CA ALA A 83 30.26 5.27 12.71
C ALA A 83 30.24 6.46 11.73
N ASN A 84 31.38 7.13 11.57
CA ASN A 84 31.47 8.40 10.83
C ASN A 84 32.79 8.55 10.04
N THR A 85 33.62 7.51 9.98
CA THR A 85 34.82 7.55 9.13
C THR A 85 34.41 7.61 7.65
N PRO A 86 35.30 8.04 6.73
CA PRO A 86 35.00 7.99 5.30
C PRO A 86 34.58 6.60 4.82
N HIS A 87 35.22 5.55 5.36
CA HIS A 87 34.87 4.16 5.07
C HIS A 87 33.45 3.79 5.55
N ASP A 88 33.06 4.25 6.74
CA ASP A 88 31.72 4.02 7.27
C ASP A 88 30.66 4.69 6.40
N LYS A 89 30.92 5.91 5.93
CA LYS A 89 30.00 6.63 5.03
C LYS A 89 29.78 5.90 3.71
N ASP A 90 30.83 5.29 3.17
CA ASP A 90 30.72 4.48 1.95
C ASP A 90 29.91 3.20 2.21
N ASN A 91 30.15 2.53 3.34
CA ASN A 91 29.37 1.36 3.76
C ASN A 91 27.90 1.71 4.03
N GLN A 92 27.61 2.81 4.71
CA GLN A 92 26.24 3.30 4.95
C GLN A 92 25.50 3.51 3.64
N LYS A 93 26.12 4.22 2.67
CA LYS A 93 25.54 4.43 1.34
C LYS A 93 25.29 3.10 0.63
N ALA A 94 26.27 2.20 0.61
CA ALA A 94 26.15 0.91 -0.04
C ALA A 94 25.07 0.02 0.61
N TYR A 95 24.94 0.07 1.94
CA TYR A 95 23.91 -0.64 2.68
C TYR A 95 22.51 -0.10 2.35
N VAL A 96 22.33 1.22 2.36
CA VAL A 96 21.07 1.87 1.99
C VAL A 96 20.66 1.49 0.56
N LEU A 97 21.59 1.50 -0.39
CA LEU A 97 21.31 1.13 -1.79
C LEU A 97 20.74 -0.29 -1.91
N LYS A 98 21.38 -1.28 -1.28
CA LYS A 98 20.90 -2.67 -1.37
C LYS A 98 19.58 -2.87 -0.61
N ILE A 99 19.38 -2.23 0.55
CA ILE A 99 18.11 -2.30 1.28
C ILE A 99 16.98 -1.74 0.41
N ARG A 100 17.18 -0.58 -0.22
CA ARG A 100 16.17 0.01 -1.14
C ARG A 100 15.80 -0.91 -2.28
N HIS A 101 16.81 -1.50 -2.93
CA HIS A 101 16.59 -2.46 -4.02
C HIS A 101 15.77 -3.67 -3.54
N GLU A 102 16.16 -4.28 -2.43
CA GLU A 102 15.51 -5.48 -1.89
C GLU A 102 14.10 -5.19 -1.34
N THR A 103 13.86 -3.99 -0.80
CA THR A 103 12.51 -3.53 -0.43
C THR A 103 11.59 -3.47 -1.64
N LEU A 104 12.04 -2.88 -2.75
CA LEU A 104 11.26 -2.84 -4.00
C LEU A 104 11.03 -4.24 -4.56
N ARG A 105 12.10 -5.04 -4.65
CA ARG A 105 12.05 -6.38 -5.26
C ARG A 105 11.20 -7.36 -4.48
N ILE A 106 11.36 -7.44 -3.15
CA ILE A 106 10.74 -8.47 -2.33
C ILE A 106 9.45 -7.97 -1.70
N SER A 107 9.52 -6.87 -0.94
CA SER A 107 8.39 -6.41 -0.12
C SER A 107 7.25 -5.82 -0.93
N ILE A 108 7.51 -5.40 -2.17
CA ILE A 108 6.51 -4.83 -3.08
C ILE A 108 6.28 -5.78 -4.26
N ILE A 109 7.28 -5.93 -5.14
CA ILE A 109 7.10 -6.61 -6.44
C ILE A 109 6.78 -8.09 -6.25
N GLN A 110 7.67 -8.85 -5.59
CA GLN A 110 7.46 -10.29 -5.40
C GLN A 110 6.17 -10.57 -4.61
N ARG A 111 5.91 -9.80 -3.56
CA ARG A 111 4.68 -9.97 -2.77
C ARG A 111 3.41 -9.77 -3.60
N LEU A 112 3.38 -8.77 -4.48
CA LEU A 112 2.22 -8.52 -5.35
C LEU A 112 2.12 -9.53 -6.49
N GLU A 113 3.24 -9.98 -7.05
CA GLU A 113 3.30 -11.08 -8.01
C GLU A 113 2.65 -12.35 -7.42
N GLU A 114 3.01 -12.72 -6.19
CA GLU A 114 2.41 -13.85 -5.46
C GLU A 114 0.90 -13.66 -5.26
N TYR A 115 0.46 -12.47 -4.84
CA TYR A 115 -0.96 -12.18 -4.64
C TYR A 115 -1.81 -12.19 -5.92
N ILE A 116 -1.23 -11.79 -7.05
CA ILE A 116 -1.89 -11.75 -8.35
C ILE A 116 -1.77 -13.11 -9.08
N GLY A 117 -0.78 -13.94 -8.70
CA GLY A 117 -0.41 -15.13 -9.45
C GLY A 117 0.35 -14.81 -10.74
N LEU A 118 1.14 -13.73 -10.72
CA LEU A 118 1.91 -13.23 -11.86
C LEU A 118 3.37 -13.70 -11.72
N LYS A 119 3.96 -14.18 -12.82
CA LYS A 119 5.39 -14.50 -12.88
C LYS A 119 6.20 -13.26 -13.28
N PRO A 120 7.52 -13.21 -12.97
CA PRO A 120 8.38 -12.08 -13.34
C PRO A 120 8.46 -11.74 -14.83
N ASP A 121 8.11 -12.68 -15.70
CA ASP A 121 8.03 -12.48 -17.16
C ASP A 121 6.72 -11.83 -17.63
N GLY A 122 5.75 -11.64 -16.72
CA GLY A 122 4.42 -11.10 -17.02
C GLY A 122 3.38 -12.16 -17.37
N THR A 123 3.71 -13.44 -17.31
CA THR A 123 2.75 -14.54 -17.53
C THR A 123 2.05 -14.94 -16.24
N TYR A 124 0.82 -15.42 -16.33
CA TYR A 124 0.08 -15.90 -15.16
C TYR A 124 0.46 -17.34 -14.82
N ILE A 125 0.45 -17.66 -13.53
CA ILE A 125 0.54 -19.03 -13.04
C ILE A 125 -0.79 -19.72 -13.38
N VAL A 126 -0.74 -20.67 -14.31
CA VAL A 126 -1.88 -21.53 -14.63
C VAL A 126 -2.13 -22.45 -13.44
N ARG A 127 -3.16 -22.16 -12.65
CA ARG A 127 -3.69 -23.12 -11.68
C ARG A 127 -4.58 -24.08 -12.47
N GLN A 128 -4.16 -25.34 -12.60
CA GLN A 128 -5.08 -26.37 -13.10
C GLN A 128 -6.22 -26.48 -12.08
N ALA A 129 -7.46 -26.38 -12.55
CA ALA A 129 -8.61 -26.63 -11.72
C ALA A 129 -8.58 -28.10 -11.31
N GLU A 130 -8.12 -28.39 -10.09
CA GLU A 130 -8.41 -29.68 -9.49
C GLU A 130 -9.91 -29.69 -9.17
N GLU A 131 -10.64 -30.57 -9.86
CA GLU A 131 -12.03 -30.91 -9.56
C GLU A 131 -12.08 -31.52 -8.15
N GLY A 132 -12.24 -30.66 -7.14
CA GLY A 132 -12.41 -31.05 -5.75
C GLY A 132 -13.65 -30.39 -5.18
N GLU A 133 -14.67 -31.21 -4.87
CA GLU A 133 -15.90 -30.80 -4.20
C GLU A 133 -15.62 -30.18 -2.83
N GLY A 134 -16.10 -28.95 -2.62
CA GLY A 134 -16.57 -28.44 -1.33
C GLY A 134 -15.52 -27.99 -0.30
N SER A 135 -15.39 -26.67 -0.13
CA SER A 135 -15.80 -26.01 1.12
C SER A 135 -15.86 -24.49 0.93
N GLU A 136 -16.81 -23.82 1.59
CA GLU A 136 -16.80 -22.37 1.78
C GLU A 136 -15.53 -21.99 2.56
N SER A 137 -14.43 -21.73 1.85
CA SER A 137 -13.18 -21.29 2.45
C SER A 137 -13.32 -19.82 2.86
N ASP A 138 -13.08 -19.50 4.13
CA ASP A 138 -12.91 -18.13 4.60
C ASP A 138 -11.88 -17.40 3.70
N PRO A 139 -12.26 -16.32 3.00
CA PRO A 139 -11.40 -15.62 2.04
C PRO A 139 -10.08 -15.11 2.65
N GLN A 140 -10.01 -15.01 3.97
CA GLN A 140 -8.79 -14.62 4.67
C GLN A 140 -7.80 -15.77 4.80
N TYR A 141 -8.17 -17.02 4.53
CA TYR A 141 -7.28 -18.17 4.64
C TYR A 141 -6.93 -18.76 3.27
N VAL A 142 -5.64 -18.79 2.93
CA VAL A 142 -5.11 -19.41 1.72
C VAL A 142 -4.66 -20.83 2.04
N GLU A 143 -5.07 -21.81 1.23
CA GLU A 143 -4.60 -23.19 1.35
C GLU A 143 -3.30 -23.39 0.56
N GLU A 144 -2.19 -23.64 1.25
CA GLU A 144 -0.95 -24.12 0.66
C GLU A 144 -0.52 -25.41 1.36
N GLY A 145 -0.55 -26.53 0.63
CA GLY A 145 -0.10 -27.83 1.15
C GLY A 145 -0.89 -28.36 2.36
N GLY A 146 -2.19 -28.04 2.45
CA GLY A 146 -3.06 -28.46 3.56
C GLY A 146 -2.94 -27.58 4.82
N VAL A 147 -2.21 -26.46 4.75
CA VAL A 147 -2.10 -25.47 5.83
C VAL A 147 -2.85 -24.19 5.42
N TYR A 148 -3.81 -23.80 6.26
CA TYR A 148 -4.56 -22.55 6.11
C TYR A 148 -3.73 -21.36 6.61
N PHE A 149 -3.43 -20.41 5.74
CA PHE A 149 -2.69 -19.19 6.05
C PHE A 149 -3.57 -17.94 6.04
N PHE A 150 -3.65 -17.25 7.18
CA PHE A 150 -4.34 -15.97 7.31
C PHE A 150 -3.63 -14.83 6.56
N GLU A 151 -4.26 -14.29 5.50
CA GLU A 151 -3.74 -13.23 4.62
C GLU A 151 -4.74 -12.06 4.45
N PRO A 152 -5.03 -11.29 5.52
CA PRO A 152 -6.01 -10.20 5.50
C PRO A 152 -5.52 -8.96 4.74
N PHE A 153 -4.25 -8.92 4.36
CA PHE A 153 -3.62 -7.74 3.78
C PHE A 153 -3.55 -7.76 2.26
N LYS A 154 -4.04 -8.81 1.61
CA LYS A 154 -3.94 -9.00 0.15
C LYS A 154 -4.53 -7.81 -0.62
N ASP A 155 -5.80 -7.47 -0.39
CA ASP A 155 -6.45 -6.33 -1.07
C ASP A 155 -5.84 -4.98 -0.62
N LEU A 156 -5.50 -4.86 0.67
CA LEU A 156 -4.86 -3.67 1.19
C LEU A 156 -3.53 -3.37 0.48
N CYS A 157 -2.69 -4.38 0.25
CA CYS A 157 -1.44 -4.27 -0.48
C CYS A 157 -1.67 -3.85 -1.94
N LYS A 158 -2.65 -4.43 -2.63
CA LYS A 158 -3.03 -4.03 -3.99
C LYS A 158 -3.44 -2.55 -4.07
N ARG A 159 -4.29 -2.09 -3.14
CA ARG A 159 -4.72 -0.68 -3.08
C ARG A 159 -3.57 0.27 -2.78
N LYS A 160 -2.76 -0.05 -1.76
CA LYS A 160 -1.57 0.76 -1.42
C LYS A 160 -0.57 0.80 -2.56
N PHE A 161 -0.44 -0.28 -3.33
CA PHE A 161 0.40 -0.28 -4.51
C PHE A 161 -0.06 0.73 -5.55
N LEU A 162 -1.36 0.76 -5.86
CA LEU A 162 -1.93 1.73 -6.79
C LEU A 162 -1.70 3.18 -6.32
N TRP A 163 -1.83 3.42 -5.02
CA TRP A 163 -1.59 4.74 -4.42
C TRP A 163 -0.14 5.20 -4.62
N TYR A 164 0.83 4.35 -4.32
CA TYR A 164 2.26 4.70 -4.34
C TYR A 164 2.98 4.37 -5.65
N TYR A 165 2.26 3.97 -6.70
CA TYR A 165 2.84 3.51 -7.96
C TYR A 165 3.85 4.51 -8.55
N ASP A 166 3.46 5.79 -8.63
CA ASP A 166 4.32 6.87 -9.13
C ASP A 166 5.58 7.04 -8.28
N THR A 167 5.46 6.91 -6.96
CA THR A 167 6.58 7.00 -6.02
C THR A 167 7.56 5.85 -6.21
N TYR A 168 7.06 4.64 -6.46
CA TYR A 168 7.92 3.48 -6.72
C TYR A 168 8.67 3.62 -8.06
N LEU A 169 8.01 4.07 -9.11
CA LEU A 169 8.66 4.35 -10.40
C LEU A 169 9.73 5.43 -10.28
N ALA A 170 9.41 6.55 -9.61
CA ALA A 170 10.38 7.62 -9.37
C ALA A 170 11.58 7.13 -8.54
N SER A 171 11.35 6.24 -7.56
CA SER A 171 12.42 5.63 -6.77
C SER A 171 13.29 4.70 -7.62
N ILE A 172 12.69 3.88 -8.47
CA ILE A 172 13.43 3.00 -9.39
C ILE A 172 14.33 3.83 -10.30
N GLU A 173 13.81 4.89 -10.92
CA GLU A 173 14.61 5.74 -11.82
C GLU A 173 15.76 6.44 -11.08
N ALA A 174 15.47 7.04 -9.92
CA ALA A 174 16.47 7.75 -9.13
C ALA A 174 17.57 6.83 -8.55
N GLU A 175 17.24 5.59 -8.19
CA GLU A 175 18.24 4.64 -7.69
C GLU A 175 19.00 3.93 -8.81
N LYS A 176 18.37 3.75 -9.98
CA LYS A 176 19.02 3.19 -11.18
C LYS A 176 20.23 4.01 -11.63
N GLU A 177 20.18 5.33 -11.50
CA GLU A 177 21.32 6.21 -11.82
C GLU A 177 22.52 6.06 -10.88
N LYS A 178 22.33 5.47 -9.68
CA LYS A 178 23.36 5.37 -8.64
C LYS A 178 24.17 4.08 -8.70
N VAL A 179 23.73 3.09 -9.46
CA VAL A 179 24.35 1.76 -9.53
C VAL A 179 24.49 1.29 -10.97
N THR A 180 25.41 0.38 -11.21
CA THR A 180 25.50 -0.29 -12.51
C THR A 180 24.61 -1.53 -12.54
N GLU A 181 23.98 -1.81 -13.68
CA GLU A 181 23.18 -3.03 -13.85
C GLU A 181 24.03 -4.29 -13.57
N ASN A 182 23.48 -5.26 -12.84
CA ASN A 182 24.14 -6.48 -12.37
C ASN A 182 25.34 -6.27 -11.42
N GLN A 183 25.56 -5.04 -10.93
CA GLN A 183 26.55 -4.80 -9.87
C GLN A 183 26.20 -5.62 -8.63
N VAL A 184 27.19 -6.33 -8.10
CA VAL A 184 27.03 -7.16 -6.90
C VAL A 184 26.91 -6.27 -5.68
N PHE A 185 26.05 -6.65 -4.73
CA PHE A 185 25.91 -5.94 -3.47
C PHE A 185 27.23 -5.94 -2.69
N VAL A 186 27.57 -4.78 -2.12
CA VAL A 186 28.70 -4.67 -1.21
C VAL A 186 28.32 -5.37 0.09
N ARG A 187 29.15 -6.32 0.51
CA ARG A 187 28.99 -7.02 1.78
C ARG A 187 29.46 -6.12 2.92
N MET A 188 28.62 -5.97 3.94
CA MET A 188 28.95 -5.15 5.09
C MET A 188 29.89 -5.90 6.06
N PRO A 189 30.72 -5.18 6.83
CA PRO A 189 31.62 -5.80 7.80
C PRO A 189 30.91 -6.70 8.82
N PHE A 190 29.67 -6.40 9.17
CA PHE A 190 28.85 -7.17 10.11
C PHE A 190 28.10 -8.36 9.47
N GLU A 191 28.20 -8.54 8.15
CA GLU A 191 27.59 -9.67 7.42
C GLU A 191 28.58 -10.84 7.27
N MET A 192 29.27 -11.20 8.37
CA MET A 192 30.26 -12.29 8.33
C MET A 192 29.59 -13.66 8.44
N SER A 193 30.02 -14.59 7.60
CA SER A 193 29.83 -16.03 7.80
C SER A 193 30.88 -16.56 8.78
N GLY A 194 30.66 -16.34 10.09
CA GLY A 194 31.54 -16.86 11.14
C GLY A 194 30.90 -16.76 12.52
N GLY A 195 30.65 -17.91 13.17
CA GLY A 195 29.87 -18.05 14.42
C GLY A 195 28.50 -18.70 14.18
N ASN A 196 27.65 -18.82 15.21
CA ASN A 196 26.29 -19.43 15.17
C ASN A 196 25.29 -18.77 14.18
N SER A 197 25.75 -17.93 13.24
CA SER A 197 24.97 -17.17 12.25
C SER A 197 25.31 -17.56 10.80
N MET A 198 25.39 -18.86 10.52
CA MET A 198 25.37 -19.37 9.15
C MET A 198 24.10 -18.85 8.45
N GLY A 199 24.24 -18.05 7.40
CA GLY A 199 23.11 -17.59 6.56
C GLY A 199 22.53 -16.21 6.87
N ASN A 200 23.13 -15.37 7.73
CA ASN A 200 22.66 -14.00 7.96
C ASN A 200 23.37 -12.96 7.06
N THR A 201 23.52 -13.27 5.77
CA THR A 201 24.08 -12.37 4.74
C THR A 201 22.97 -11.83 3.84
N MET A 202 23.28 -10.78 3.08
CA MET A 202 22.39 -10.24 2.04
C MET A 202 23.17 -10.14 0.72
N ASP A 203 23.24 -11.28 0.03
CA ASP A 203 23.94 -11.41 -1.24
C ASP A 203 22.96 -11.23 -2.41
N GLY A 204 23.40 -10.53 -3.46
CA GLY A 204 22.56 -10.23 -4.60
C GLY A 204 23.21 -9.27 -5.59
N LYS A 205 22.44 -8.83 -6.57
CA LYS A 205 22.84 -7.88 -7.60
C LYS A 205 21.75 -6.85 -7.83
N PHE A 206 22.13 -5.64 -8.23
CA PHE A 206 21.19 -4.63 -8.66
C PHE A 206 20.62 -4.97 -10.05
N GLY A 207 19.31 -4.92 -10.20
CA GLY A 207 18.58 -5.23 -11.44
C GLY A 207 17.39 -4.30 -11.66
N TYR A 208 17.62 -2.98 -11.67
CA TYR A 208 16.54 -1.98 -11.73
C TYR A 208 15.76 -2.03 -13.06
N ASN A 209 16.37 -2.45 -14.16
CA ASN A 209 15.63 -2.64 -15.42
C ASN A 209 14.59 -3.76 -15.32
N GLU A 210 14.92 -4.85 -14.61
CA GLU A 210 13.99 -5.92 -14.33
C GLU A 210 12.86 -5.44 -13.40
N LEU A 211 13.20 -4.69 -12.34
CA LEU A 211 12.22 -4.15 -11.40
C LEU A 211 11.23 -3.19 -12.09
N ASP A 212 11.72 -2.30 -12.97
CA ASP A 212 10.88 -1.40 -13.77
C ASP A 212 9.89 -2.15 -14.66
N ARG A 213 10.34 -3.22 -15.32
CA ARG A 213 9.45 -4.05 -16.14
C ARG A 213 8.40 -4.75 -15.28
N ARG A 214 8.82 -5.37 -14.16
CA ARG A 214 7.94 -6.14 -13.28
C ARG A 214 6.89 -5.28 -12.61
N ILE A 215 7.26 -4.09 -12.13
CA ILE A 215 6.30 -3.18 -11.49
C ILE A 215 5.24 -2.68 -12.49
N LYS A 216 5.61 -2.46 -13.75
CA LYS A 216 4.67 -2.15 -14.83
C LYS A 216 3.74 -3.31 -15.17
N ASN A 217 4.25 -4.54 -15.16
CA ASN A 217 3.42 -5.74 -15.35
C ASN A 217 2.39 -5.89 -14.22
N ILE A 218 2.79 -5.67 -12.96
CA ILE A 218 1.88 -5.68 -11.81
C ILE A 218 0.79 -4.62 -11.97
N ARG A 219 1.18 -3.38 -12.35
CA ARG A 219 0.21 -2.31 -12.57
C ARG A 219 -0.81 -2.68 -13.63
N LYS A 220 -0.35 -3.14 -14.78
CA LYS A 220 -1.21 -3.62 -15.87
C LYS A 220 -2.18 -4.71 -15.39
N ALA A 221 -1.69 -5.69 -14.64
CA ALA A 221 -2.52 -6.77 -14.11
C ALA A 221 -3.61 -6.29 -13.14
N LEU A 222 -3.33 -5.26 -12.32
CA LEU A 222 -4.32 -4.67 -11.41
C LEU A 222 -5.35 -3.80 -12.14
N ASP A 223 -4.94 -3.09 -13.20
CA ASP A 223 -5.87 -2.35 -14.06
C ASP A 223 -6.82 -3.34 -14.78
N GLU A 224 -6.28 -4.44 -15.32
CA GLU A 224 -7.08 -5.52 -15.92
C GLU A 224 -8.01 -6.19 -14.91
N GLU A 225 -7.57 -6.42 -13.67
CA GLU A 225 -8.41 -6.93 -12.58
C GLU A 225 -9.62 -6.02 -12.35
N ALA A 226 -9.40 -4.71 -12.22
CA ALA A 226 -10.48 -3.75 -11.99
C ALA A 226 -11.46 -3.67 -13.18
N MET A 227 -10.98 -3.82 -14.40
CA MET A 227 -11.83 -3.84 -15.61
C MET A 227 -12.68 -5.11 -15.70
N LYS A 228 -12.14 -6.27 -15.30
CA LYS A 228 -12.86 -7.56 -15.33
C LYS A 228 -14.08 -7.62 -14.41
N TRP A 229 -14.06 -6.84 -13.33
CA TRP A 229 -15.18 -6.78 -12.39
C TRP A 229 -16.50 -6.31 -13.02
N GLY A 230 -16.46 -5.50 -14.07
CA GLY A 230 -17.68 -5.11 -14.79
C GLY A 230 -18.41 -6.30 -15.41
N PRO A 231 -17.78 -7.04 -16.34
CA PRO A 231 -18.34 -8.27 -16.90
C PRO A 231 -18.66 -9.36 -15.87
N GLU A 232 -17.79 -9.58 -14.88
CA GLU A 232 -18.02 -10.54 -13.79
C GLU A 232 -19.26 -10.16 -12.96
N GLY A 233 -19.42 -8.88 -12.64
CA GLY A 233 -20.58 -8.35 -11.95
C GLY A 233 -21.88 -8.52 -12.74
N MET A 234 -21.84 -8.35 -14.06
CA MET A 234 -23.02 -8.62 -14.91
C MET A 234 -23.40 -10.09 -14.93
N LEU A 235 -22.43 -11.01 -14.83
CA LEU A 235 -22.71 -12.44 -14.68
C LEU A 235 -23.33 -12.74 -13.31
N SER A 236 -22.76 -12.16 -12.25
CA SER A 236 -23.27 -12.26 -10.87
C SER A 236 -24.72 -11.76 -10.77
N LEU A 237 -25.06 -10.67 -11.47
CA LEU A 237 -26.43 -10.16 -11.59
C LEU A 237 -27.36 -11.13 -12.31
N LYS A 238 -26.92 -11.73 -13.42
CA LYS A 238 -27.71 -12.74 -14.16
C LYS A 238 -27.95 -14.01 -13.35
N ASN A 239 -27.01 -14.36 -12.48
CA ASN A 239 -27.10 -15.50 -11.58
C ASN A 239 -27.89 -15.19 -10.30
N GLU A 240 -28.40 -13.96 -10.13
CA GLU A 240 -29.11 -13.49 -8.93
C GLU A 240 -28.33 -13.68 -7.62
N GLU A 241 -26.99 -13.53 -7.70
CA GLU A 241 -26.13 -13.66 -6.52
C GLU A 241 -26.38 -12.53 -5.51
N GLY A 242 -26.23 -12.86 -4.21
CA GLY A 242 -26.54 -11.94 -3.11
C GLY A 242 -25.72 -10.63 -3.12
N VAL A 243 -24.50 -10.65 -3.66
CA VAL A 243 -23.64 -9.46 -3.75
C VAL A 243 -24.22 -8.44 -4.73
N ALA A 244 -24.68 -8.89 -5.90
CA ALA A 244 -25.32 -8.03 -6.90
C ALA A 244 -26.59 -7.37 -6.35
N ALA A 245 -27.44 -8.14 -5.67
CA ALA A 245 -28.65 -7.62 -5.02
C ALA A 245 -28.32 -6.62 -3.89
N ASN A 246 -27.26 -6.88 -3.12
CA ASN A 246 -26.80 -5.97 -2.08
C ASN A 246 -26.33 -4.62 -2.66
N LEU A 247 -25.47 -4.64 -3.67
CA LEU A 247 -24.98 -3.43 -4.33
C LEU A 247 -26.12 -2.64 -4.98
N GLN A 248 -27.06 -3.30 -5.65
CA GLN A 248 -28.25 -2.64 -6.22
C GLN A 248 -29.07 -1.92 -5.14
N ARG A 249 -29.31 -2.58 -4.00
CA ARG A 249 -30.02 -1.98 -2.86
C ARG A 249 -29.24 -0.80 -2.26
N GLN A 250 -27.93 -0.94 -2.10
CA GLN A 250 -27.09 0.15 -1.60
C GLN A 250 -27.09 1.34 -2.55
N PHE A 251 -27.14 1.11 -3.87
CA PHE A 251 -27.24 2.17 -4.87
C PHE A 251 -28.50 2.99 -4.70
N GLU A 252 -29.67 2.34 -4.61
CA GLU A 252 -30.95 3.02 -4.44
C GLU A 252 -31.00 3.80 -3.12
N GLN A 253 -30.53 3.21 -2.03
CA GLN A 253 -30.46 3.87 -0.72
C GLN A 253 -29.54 5.11 -0.77
N THR A 254 -28.38 4.98 -1.41
CA THR A 254 -27.39 6.06 -1.49
C THR A 254 -27.88 7.18 -2.42
N LYS A 255 -28.49 6.84 -3.56
CA LYS A 255 -29.08 7.80 -4.51
C LYS A 255 -30.22 8.59 -3.87
N ASN A 256 -31.09 7.94 -3.09
CA ASN A 256 -32.14 8.65 -2.35
C ASN A 256 -31.58 9.55 -1.26
N TYR A 257 -30.58 9.06 -0.51
CA TYR A 257 -29.94 9.85 0.54
C TYR A 257 -29.34 11.17 0.04
N PHE A 258 -28.59 11.14 -1.07
CA PHE A 258 -28.00 12.37 -1.63
C PHE A 258 -29.02 13.27 -2.35
N LYS A 259 -30.13 12.72 -2.84
CA LYS A 259 -31.25 13.53 -3.39
C LYS A 259 -32.03 14.27 -2.31
N GLU A 260 -32.23 13.68 -1.13
CA GLU A 260 -32.94 14.31 -0.02
C GLU A 260 -32.04 15.29 0.75
N ASN A 261 -30.74 15.05 0.74
CA ASN A 261 -29.77 15.84 1.49
C ASN A 261 -29.02 16.81 0.57
N ASP A 262 -29.61 18.00 0.35
CA ASP A 262 -29.03 19.12 -0.41
C ASP A 262 -27.65 19.61 0.10
N SER A 263 -27.14 19.07 1.21
CA SER A 263 -25.84 19.46 1.76
C SER A 263 -24.66 19.01 0.89
N VAL A 264 -24.79 17.95 0.08
CA VAL A 264 -23.73 17.47 -0.83
C VAL A 264 -24.29 17.43 -2.25
N PRO A 265 -23.94 18.39 -3.13
CA PRO A 265 -24.44 18.43 -4.49
C PRO A 265 -23.73 17.36 -5.32
N LEU A 266 -24.30 16.17 -5.35
CA LEU A 266 -23.72 14.99 -5.97
C LEU A 266 -24.81 14.18 -6.67
N ASP A 267 -24.52 13.74 -7.90
CA ASP A 267 -25.36 12.83 -8.67
C ASP A 267 -24.70 11.46 -8.85
N LEU A 268 -25.52 10.42 -8.93
CA LEU A 268 -25.11 9.01 -8.95
C LEU A 268 -25.80 8.25 -10.07
N ASP A 269 -24.99 7.61 -10.91
CA ASP A 269 -25.48 6.74 -11.98
C ASP A 269 -24.72 5.41 -12.05
N LEU A 270 -25.30 4.46 -12.77
CA LEU A 270 -24.69 3.16 -13.04
C LEU A 270 -24.27 3.10 -14.51
N GLU A 271 -23.02 2.69 -14.75
CA GLU A 271 -22.53 2.44 -16.11
C GLU A 271 -23.29 1.24 -16.69
N ASP A 272 -24.02 1.44 -17.79
CA ASP A 272 -24.83 0.39 -18.45
C ASP A 272 -25.81 -0.37 -17.53
N LYS A 273 -26.32 0.29 -16.48
CA LYS A 273 -27.16 -0.32 -15.42
C LYS A 273 -26.46 -1.46 -14.66
N ASN A 274 -25.14 -1.48 -14.65
CA ASN A 274 -24.35 -2.46 -13.91
C ASN A 274 -24.15 -2.00 -12.46
N PRO A 275 -24.67 -2.71 -11.43
CA PRO A 275 -24.50 -2.34 -10.03
C PRO A 275 -23.05 -2.46 -9.53
N PHE A 276 -22.12 -2.98 -10.34
CA PHE A 276 -20.71 -3.08 -10.00
C PHE A 276 -19.87 -1.91 -10.53
N ILE A 277 -20.47 -0.99 -11.29
CA ILE A 277 -19.77 0.20 -11.81
C ILE A 277 -20.62 1.44 -11.56
N TRP A 278 -20.21 2.23 -10.56
CA TRP A 278 -20.92 3.43 -10.16
C TRP A 278 -20.16 4.65 -10.66
N GLN A 279 -20.88 5.56 -11.30
CA GLN A 279 -20.38 6.84 -11.75
C GLN A 279 -20.90 7.92 -10.82
N VAL A 280 -19.99 8.75 -10.32
CA VAL A 280 -20.28 9.79 -9.35
C VAL A 280 -19.91 11.14 -9.96
N HIS A 281 -20.89 12.04 -9.97
CA HIS A 281 -20.75 13.41 -10.44
C HIS A 281 -20.86 14.35 -9.25
N TYR A 282 -19.72 14.76 -8.71
CA TYR A 282 -19.67 15.64 -7.55
C TYR A 282 -19.45 17.09 -7.97
N PHE A 283 -20.39 17.96 -7.62
CA PHE A 283 -20.29 19.40 -7.86
C PHE A 283 -19.59 20.05 -6.66
N GLY A 284 -18.59 20.87 -6.93
CA GLY A 284 -17.90 21.60 -5.86
C GLY A 284 -18.82 22.59 -5.17
N ARG A 285 -18.77 22.64 -3.84
CA ARG A 285 -19.65 23.52 -3.06
C ARG A 285 -19.36 25.00 -3.33
N PRO A 286 -20.40 25.85 -3.40
CA PRO A 286 -20.22 27.29 -3.49
C PRO A 286 -19.39 27.84 -2.33
N MET A 287 -18.60 28.89 -2.59
CA MET A 287 -17.76 29.55 -1.59
C MET A 287 -16.65 28.66 -0.99
N THR A 288 -16.29 27.55 -1.64
CA THR A 288 -15.13 26.71 -1.29
C THR A 288 -14.04 26.79 -2.37
N ASN A 289 -12.89 26.15 -2.13
CA ASN A 289 -11.85 26.04 -3.18
C ASN A 289 -12.27 25.16 -4.37
N LEU A 290 -13.40 24.47 -4.26
CA LEU A 290 -13.98 23.60 -5.28
C LEU A 290 -15.06 24.32 -6.10
N ASP A 291 -15.42 25.55 -5.76
CA ASP A 291 -16.52 26.29 -6.37
C ASP A 291 -16.40 26.35 -7.90
N GLY A 292 -17.49 26.00 -8.59
CA GLY A 292 -17.56 25.86 -10.04
C GLY A 292 -16.93 24.58 -10.61
N GLY A 293 -16.32 23.72 -9.80
CA GLY A 293 -15.78 22.44 -10.23
C GLY A 293 -16.83 21.35 -10.39
N LEU A 294 -16.65 20.50 -11.40
CA LEU A 294 -17.33 19.21 -11.55
C LEU A 294 -16.30 18.07 -11.52
N PHE A 295 -16.43 17.16 -10.57
CA PHE A 295 -15.49 16.07 -10.35
C PHE A 295 -16.17 14.74 -10.61
N ASN A 296 -15.77 14.11 -11.71
CA ASN A 296 -16.31 12.82 -12.13
C ASN A 296 -15.37 11.71 -11.69
N PHE A 297 -15.89 10.72 -10.96
CA PHE A 297 -15.12 9.54 -10.57
C PHE A 297 -15.96 8.26 -10.63
N THR A 298 -15.28 7.17 -10.94
CA THR A 298 -15.89 5.84 -11.08
C THR A 298 -15.47 4.95 -9.90
N LEU A 299 -16.42 4.23 -9.32
CA LEU A 299 -16.17 3.13 -8.39
C LEU A 299 -16.46 1.80 -9.10
N ARG A 300 -15.44 0.94 -9.18
CA ARG A 300 -15.58 -0.45 -9.66
C ARG A 300 -15.55 -1.40 -8.48
N PHE A 301 -16.55 -2.26 -8.36
CA PHE A 301 -16.72 -3.21 -7.26
C PHE A 301 -16.40 -4.63 -7.70
N SER A 302 -15.68 -5.37 -6.86
CA SER A 302 -15.48 -6.80 -7.05
C SER A 302 -16.76 -7.58 -6.73
N VAL A 303 -16.91 -8.76 -7.35
CA VAL A 303 -17.88 -9.78 -6.91
C VAL A 303 -17.58 -10.31 -5.50
N ARG A 304 -16.38 -10.04 -4.97
CA ARG A 304 -15.94 -10.33 -3.60
C ARG A 304 -16.04 -9.11 -2.68
N PHE A 305 -16.93 -8.17 -2.93
CA PHE A 305 -17.17 -7.05 -2.01
C PHE A 305 -17.98 -7.54 -0.80
N PRO A 306 -17.59 -7.21 0.46
CA PRO A 306 -16.63 -6.18 0.87
C PRO A 306 -15.19 -6.65 1.15
N GLU A 307 -14.85 -7.92 0.96
CA GLU A 307 -13.49 -8.43 1.17
C GLU A 307 -12.48 -7.73 0.25
N GLU A 308 -12.88 -7.47 -1.00
CA GLU A 308 -12.18 -6.62 -1.94
C GLU A 308 -12.87 -5.26 -2.05
N GLN A 309 -12.13 -4.23 -1.64
CA GLN A 309 -12.63 -2.87 -1.60
C GLN A 309 -12.66 -2.26 -3.02
N PRO A 310 -13.59 -1.34 -3.32
CA PRO A 310 -13.74 -0.77 -4.65
C PRO A 310 -12.47 -0.07 -5.15
N ARG A 311 -12.25 -0.13 -6.47
CA ARG A 311 -11.25 0.69 -7.16
C ARG A 311 -11.91 2.00 -7.57
N VAL A 312 -11.41 3.09 -7.01
CA VAL A 312 -11.88 4.45 -7.29
C VAL A 312 -10.90 5.12 -8.22
N GLN A 313 -11.42 5.74 -9.28
CA GLN A 313 -10.61 6.50 -10.22
C GLN A 313 -11.36 7.76 -10.65
N PHE A 314 -10.72 8.92 -10.49
CA PHE A 314 -11.16 10.18 -11.06
C PHE A 314 -10.96 10.15 -12.57
N ASN A 315 -12.03 10.42 -13.31
CA ASN A 315 -12.01 10.61 -14.75
C ASN A 315 -11.46 11.99 -15.11
N THR A 316 -11.57 12.94 -14.18
CA THR A 316 -11.08 14.31 -14.30
C THR A 316 -9.62 14.41 -13.82
N PRO A 317 -8.69 15.04 -14.56
CA PRO A 317 -7.32 15.24 -14.10
C PRO A 317 -7.25 16.12 -12.83
N MET A 318 -6.64 15.60 -11.77
CA MET A 318 -6.55 16.27 -10.47
C MET A 318 -5.10 16.64 -10.12
N PHE A 319 -4.89 17.87 -9.62
CA PHE A 319 -3.64 18.26 -8.98
C PHE A 319 -3.84 18.32 -7.47
N HIS A 320 -3.73 17.17 -6.79
CA HIS A 320 -4.02 17.07 -5.35
C HIS A 320 -2.99 16.18 -4.64
N HIS A 321 -2.64 16.50 -3.39
CA HIS A 321 -1.59 15.79 -2.66
C HIS A 321 -1.97 14.34 -2.29
N LYS A 322 -3.28 14.06 -2.16
CA LYS A 322 -3.86 12.71 -1.90
C LYS A 322 -4.39 12.00 -3.16
N ILE A 323 -4.17 12.53 -4.36
CA ILE A 323 -4.61 11.90 -5.62
C ILE A 323 -3.39 11.75 -6.54
N ASN A 324 -3.10 10.52 -6.98
CA ASN A 324 -1.95 10.27 -7.84
C ASN A 324 -2.20 10.75 -9.29
N LYS A 325 -1.21 10.60 -10.17
CA LYS A 325 -1.30 11.12 -11.55
C LYS A 325 -2.38 10.43 -12.39
N ASP A 326 -2.76 9.22 -12.02
CA ASP A 326 -3.80 8.42 -12.70
C ASP A 326 -5.22 8.64 -12.15
N GLY A 327 -5.38 9.59 -11.22
CA GLY A 327 -6.67 9.90 -10.61
C GLY A 327 -7.09 8.93 -9.50
N ILE A 328 -6.17 8.15 -8.91
CA ILE A 328 -6.50 7.22 -7.83
C ILE A 328 -6.34 7.95 -6.47
N PRO A 329 -7.40 8.10 -5.67
CA PRO A 329 -7.32 8.77 -4.37
C PRO A 329 -6.85 7.85 -3.24
N ALA A 330 -6.05 8.41 -2.33
CA ALA A 330 -5.77 7.84 -1.01
C ALA A 330 -6.87 8.28 -0.02
N TYR A 331 -7.86 7.42 0.17
CA TYR A 331 -9.00 7.66 1.08
C TYR A 331 -9.22 6.48 2.04
N PHE A 332 -9.96 6.74 3.12
CA PHE A 332 -10.28 5.75 4.13
C PHE A 332 -11.79 5.78 4.43
N PRO A 333 -12.57 4.76 4.03
CA PRO A 333 -13.98 4.69 4.39
C PRO A 333 -14.13 4.47 5.90
N ARG A 334 -15.20 5.01 6.49
CA ARG A 334 -15.54 4.74 7.91
C ARG A 334 -16.07 3.33 8.09
N LYS A 335 -16.82 2.83 7.10
CA LYS A 335 -17.39 1.50 7.02
C LYS A 335 -17.05 0.87 5.67
N PRO A 336 -16.04 -0.03 5.59
CA PRO A 336 -15.60 -0.69 4.36
C PRO A 336 -16.70 -1.47 3.60
N GLU A 337 -17.78 -1.83 4.29
CA GLU A 337 -18.92 -2.57 3.75
C GLU A 337 -20.06 -1.68 3.22
N ASP A 338 -20.03 -0.38 3.52
CA ASP A 338 -21.04 0.60 3.12
C ASP A 338 -20.51 1.45 1.96
N VAL A 339 -21.09 1.30 0.77
CA VAL A 339 -20.68 2.02 -0.44
C VAL A 339 -20.79 3.54 -0.27
N ARG A 340 -21.79 4.03 0.47
CA ARG A 340 -21.90 5.47 0.78
C ARG A 340 -20.67 5.96 1.54
N SER A 341 -20.13 5.16 2.45
CA SER A 341 -18.94 5.53 3.23
C SER A 341 -17.70 5.68 2.35
N HIS A 342 -17.62 4.96 1.23
CA HIS A 342 -16.58 5.17 0.22
C HIS A 342 -16.74 6.50 -0.50
N ILE A 343 -17.95 6.83 -0.96
CA ILE A 343 -18.24 8.09 -1.65
C ILE A 343 -17.94 9.28 -0.72
N GLU A 344 -18.43 9.25 0.51
CA GLU A 344 -18.11 10.27 1.53
C GLU A 344 -16.59 10.35 1.78
N GLY A 345 -15.89 9.22 1.86
CA GLY A 345 -14.45 9.18 2.03
C GLY A 345 -13.69 9.86 0.89
N VAL A 346 -14.13 9.67 -0.35
CA VAL A 346 -13.55 10.30 -1.55
C VAL A 346 -13.88 11.79 -1.61
N VAL A 347 -15.12 12.19 -1.30
CA VAL A 347 -15.52 13.61 -1.23
C VAL A 347 -14.72 14.34 -0.13
N ASN A 348 -14.53 13.71 1.03
CA ASN A 348 -13.71 14.26 2.11
C ASN A 348 -12.26 14.48 1.69
N VAL A 349 -11.71 13.69 0.76
CA VAL A 349 -10.35 13.96 0.22
C VAL A 349 -10.27 15.31 -0.49
N LEU A 350 -11.38 15.77 -1.10
CA LEU A 350 -11.45 17.05 -1.80
C LEU A 350 -11.84 18.21 -0.88
N GLU A 351 -12.75 17.97 0.08
CA GLU A 351 -13.33 19.00 0.95
C GLU A 351 -12.48 19.31 2.19
N GLU A 352 -11.50 18.48 2.56
CA GLU A 352 -10.72 18.68 3.77
C GLU A 352 -9.84 19.94 3.70
N GLU A 353 -10.30 21.00 4.37
CA GLU A 353 -9.56 22.23 4.54
C GLU A 353 -8.56 22.06 5.70
N ASP A 354 -7.27 22.21 5.41
CA ASP A 354 -6.17 22.07 6.39
C ASP A 354 -6.09 20.69 7.09
N PRO A 355 -5.90 19.59 6.35
CA PRO A 355 -5.62 18.27 6.93
C PRO A 355 -4.43 18.30 7.89
N ALA A 356 -4.41 17.40 8.88
CA ALA A 356 -3.19 17.10 9.62
C ALA A 356 -2.15 16.44 8.70
N TYR A 357 -0.86 16.67 8.97
CA TYR A 357 0.21 16.04 8.19
C TYR A 357 0.18 14.50 8.38
N ASP A 358 -0.21 13.77 7.34
CA ASP A 358 -0.14 12.32 7.30
C ASP A 358 0.75 11.87 6.13
N PRO A 359 1.96 11.34 6.38
CA PRO A 359 2.87 10.88 5.33
C PRO A 359 2.29 9.72 4.51
N ARG A 360 1.32 8.96 5.05
CA ARG A 360 0.71 7.80 4.39
C ARG A 360 -0.28 8.17 3.27
N THR A 361 -0.57 9.45 3.12
CA THR A 361 -1.52 9.98 2.13
C THR A 361 -0.85 10.92 1.12
N GLN A 362 0.46 11.16 1.24
CA GLN A 362 1.23 12.00 0.34
C GLN A 362 1.65 11.21 -0.90
N ILE A 363 0.68 10.94 -1.78
CA ILE A 363 0.89 10.05 -2.93
C ILE A 363 1.35 10.80 -4.18
N ASN A 364 1.04 12.10 -4.27
CA ASN A 364 1.55 12.97 -5.32
C ASN A 364 2.68 13.85 -4.76
N ILE A 365 3.92 13.43 -5.00
CA ILE A 365 5.12 14.06 -4.42
C ILE A 365 5.20 15.56 -4.76
N ASP A 366 4.87 15.94 -6.00
CA ASP A 366 4.98 17.32 -6.45
C ASP A 366 3.93 18.21 -5.77
N ALA A 367 2.68 17.73 -5.72
CA ALA A 367 1.61 18.42 -5.02
C ALA A 367 1.86 18.50 -3.50
N SER A 368 2.33 17.41 -2.88
CA SER A 368 2.65 17.35 -1.45
C SER A 368 3.78 18.31 -1.06
N LYS A 369 4.85 18.42 -1.86
CA LYS A 369 5.94 19.38 -1.63
C LYS A 369 5.42 20.81 -1.63
N LEU A 370 4.58 21.16 -2.60
CA LEU A 370 4.03 22.52 -2.67
C LEU A 370 3.05 22.80 -1.52
N TYR A 371 2.22 21.82 -1.16
CA TYR A 371 1.21 21.98 -0.12
C TYR A 371 1.82 22.18 1.28
N TRP A 372 2.82 21.37 1.62
CA TRP A 372 3.50 21.38 2.93
C TRP A 372 4.76 22.25 2.98
N GLY A 373 5.05 22.97 1.90
CA GLY A 373 6.20 23.83 1.77
C GLY A 373 6.02 25.21 2.43
N THR A 374 6.79 26.16 1.93
CA THR A 374 6.73 27.57 2.31
C THR A 374 5.39 28.23 1.92
N LYS A 375 5.12 29.43 2.45
CA LYS A 375 3.93 30.21 2.11
C LYS A 375 3.80 30.50 0.60
N GLU A 376 4.92 30.62 -0.10
CA GLU A 376 4.95 30.85 -1.55
C GLU A 376 4.61 29.59 -2.33
N GLU A 377 5.18 28.45 -1.93
CA GLU A 377 4.86 27.14 -2.51
C GLU A 377 3.39 26.77 -2.31
N ARG A 378 2.83 27.04 -1.12
CA ARG A 378 1.41 26.81 -0.84
C ARG A 378 0.50 27.70 -1.70
N ARG A 379 0.93 28.93 -2.04
CA ARG A 379 0.21 29.79 -2.99
C ARG A 379 0.23 29.21 -4.39
N GLU A 380 1.36 28.66 -4.82
CA GLU A 380 1.47 27.99 -6.13
C GLU A 380 0.63 26.71 -6.17
N TYR A 381 0.60 25.91 -5.09
CA TYR A 381 -0.33 24.79 -4.97
C TYR A 381 -1.78 25.24 -5.19
N ASN A 382 -2.25 26.24 -4.45
CA ASN A 382 -3.63 26.72 -4.54
C ASN A 382 -3.98 27.22 -5.95
N LYS A 383 -3.01 27.83 -6.65
CA LYS A 383 -3.17 28.28 -8.03
C LYS A 383 -3.29 27.11 -8.99
N GLN A 384 -2.45 26.09 -8.86
CA GLN A 384 -2.52 24.88 -9.70
C GLN A 384 -3.78 24.07 -9.42
N PHE A 385 -4.17 23.95 -8.15
CA PHE A 385 -5.42 23.32 -7.74
C PHE A 385 -6.62 24.01 -8.37
N ARG A 386 -6.75 25.35 -8.24
CA ARG A 386 -7.84 26.11 -8.89
C ARG A 386 -7.88 25.95 -10.41
N ARG A 387 -6.72 25.85 -11.08
CA ARG A 387 -6.66 25.55 -12.52
C ARG A 387 -7.12 24.14 -12.85
N ALA A 388 -6.90 23.17 -11.96
CA ALA A 388 -7.45 21.83 -12.12
C ALA A 388 -8.97 21.84 -11.94
N VAL A 389 -9.49 22.54 -10.92
CA VAL A 389 -10.93 22.74 -10.69
C VAL A 389 -11.62 23.38 -11.89
N GLN A 390 -11.06 24.45 -12.46
CA GLN A 390 -11.65 25.11 -13.64
C GLN A 390 -11.69 24.21 -14.89
N ARG A 391 -10.61 23.44 -15.12
CA ARG A 391 -10.55 22.48 -16.23
C ARG A 391 -11.47 21.28 -16.02
N SER A 392 -11.92 21.05 -14.80
CA SER A 392 -12.73 19.88 -14.48
C SER A 392 -14.08 19.88 -15.22
N ILE A 393 -14.60 21.08 -15.52
CA ILE A 393 -15.81 21.31 -16.32
C ILE A 393 -15.66 20.82 -17.78
N GLU A 394 -14.44 20.80 -18.32
CA GLU A 394 -14.20 20.30 -19.69
C GLU A 394 -14.42 18.78 -19.80
N TYR A 395 -14.48 18.09 -18.66
CA TYR A 395 -14.71 16.65 -18.54
C TYR A 395 -16.14 16.33 -18.04
N ALA A 396 -17.03 17.31 -18.08
CA ALA A 396 -18.44 17.23 -17.68
C ALA A 396 -19.24 16.24 -18.53
#